data_AF-K9X2A9-F1
#
_entry.id   AF-K9X2A9-F1
#
_cell.length_a   1.000
_cell.length_b   1.000
_cell.length_c   1.000
_cell.angle_alpha   90.00
_cell.angle_beta   90.00
_cell.angle_gamma   90.00
#
_symmetry.space_group_name_H-M   'P 1'
#
loop_
_entity.id
_entity.type
_entity.pdbx_description
1 polymer ?
#
loop_
_entity_poly.entity_id
_entity_poly.type
_entity_poly.pdbx_seq_one_letter_code
_entity_poly.pdbx_strand_id
1 'polypeptide(L)'
;MDISKQMIREHLRYVFGIYDDRYEEAPGSLEEYKKDIENMKTNATFFGDIEALLLAFEYILIHPEINILDFVESSIEYEEEDARSIIDFALKTIRSDTEAIPSSDSSNVRLVDMRLDEWRIRQKGNFRP
;
A
#
# COMPACT_ATOMS: atom_id res chain seq x y z
N MET A 1 -4.55 15.52 3.13
CA MET A 1 -5.17 14.31 3.67
C MET A 1 -4.17 13.63 4.58
N ASP A 2 -4.53 13.40 5.84
CA ASP A 2 -3.71 12.56 6.73
C ASP A 2 -3.98 11.09 6.41
N ILE A 3 -2.92 10.29 6.24
CA ILE A 3 -2.99 8.86 5.95
C ILE A 3 -2.25 8.08 7.04
N SER A 4 -2.88 7.06 7.60
CA SER A 4 -2.27 6.22 8.64
C SER A 4 -1.13 5.37 8.07
N LYS A 5 0.06 5.48 8.66
CA LYS A 5 1.18 4.57 8.37
C LYS A 5 0.85 3.12 8.70
N GLN A 6 0.04 2.86 9.72
CA GLN A 6 -0.40 1.51 10.09
C GLN A 6 -1.36 0.90 9.07
N MET A 7 -2.22 1.71 8.43
CA MET A 7 -3.05 1.23 7.31
C MET A 7 -2.18 0.79 6.13
N ILE A 8 -1.13 1.54 5.80
CA ILE A 8 -0.20 1.18 4.72
C ILE A 8 0.50 -0.15 5.05
N ARG A 9 1.02 -0.31 6.27
CA ARG A 9 1.65 -1.57 6.74
C ARG A 9 0.71 -2.76 6.64
N GLU A 10 -0.51 -2.62 7.14
CA GLU A 10 -1.53 -3.68 7.12
C GLU A 10 -1.77 -4.20 5.70
N HIS A 11 -1.89 -3.30 4.72
CA HIS A 11 -2.11 -3.69 3.33
C HIS A 11 -0.84 -4.24 2.68
N LEU A 12 0.33 -3.62 2.89
CA LEU A 12 1.59 -4.12 2.36
C LEU A 12 1.99 -5.49 2.91
N ARG A 13 1.52 -5.86 4.11
CA ARG A 13 1.70 -7.21 4.65
C ARG A 13 1.11 -8.30 3.74
N TYR A 14 0.08 -7.99 2.94
CA TYR A 14 -0.45 -8.94 1.96
C TYR A 14 0.53 -9.25 0.83
N VAL A 15 1.43 -8.32 0.52
CA VAL A 15 2.42 -8.45 -0.55
C VAL A 15 3.73 -8.98 -0.01
N PHE A 16 4.26 -8.35 1.04
CA PHE A 16 5.57 -8.72 1.59
C PHE A 16 5.44 -9.86 2.61
N GLY A 17 4.58 -9.73 3.62
CA GLY A 17 4.48 -10.73 4.70
C GLY A 17 3.88 -12.07 4.29
N ILE A 18 2.84 -12.11 3.45
CA ILE A 18 2.25 -13.38 2.96
C ILE A 18 3.19 -14.10 1.98
N TYR A 19 4.05 -13.36 1.29
CA TYR A 19 5.07 -13.97 0.44
C TYR A 19 6.09 -14.73 1.29
N ASP A 20 6.59 -14.13 2.36
CA ASP A 20 7.52 -14.79 3.30
C ASP A 20 6.96 -16.06 3.94
N ASP A 21 5.66 -16.06 4.28
CA ASP A 21 5.01 -17.26 4.84
C ASP A 21 5.07 -18.47 3.88
N ARG A 22 5.39 -18.24 2.59
CA ARG A 22 5.42 -19.25 1.53
C ARG A 22 6.82 -19.48 0.95
N TYR A 23 7.75 -18.53 1.07
CA TYR A 23 9.03 -18.54 0.36
C TYR A 23 10.19 -18.06 1.26
N GLU A 24 11.39 -18.59 1.02
CA GLU A 24 12.59 -18.25 1.80
C GLU A 24 13.38 -17.05 1.22
N GLU A 25 13.09 -16.67 -0.03
CA GLU A 25 13.80 -15.62 -0.78
C GLU A 25 12.80 -14.78 -1.59
N ALA A 26 13.16 -13.54 -1.89
CA ALA A 26 12.35 -12.67 -2.75
C ALA A 26 12.20 -13.30 -4.15
N PRO A 27 11.03 -13.12 -4.82
CA PRO A 27 10.82 -13.62 -6.17
C PRO A 27 11.81 -13.01 -7.15
N GLY A 28 12.15 -13.77 -8.19
CA GLY A 28 13.02 -13.30 -9.27
C GLY A 28 12.34 -12.30 -10.22
N SER A 29 11.04 -12.04 -10.07
CA SER A 29 10.29 -11.11 -10.92
C SER A 29 9.09 -10.46 -10.22
N LEU A 30 8.75 -9.24 -10.63
CA LEU A 30 7.61 -8.50 -10.07
C LEU A 30 6.25 -9.16 -10.32
N GLU A 31 6.11 -9.88 -11.44
CA GLU A 31 4.86 -10.55 -11.83
C GLU A 31 4.43 -11.63 -10.82
N GLU A 32 5.36 -12.19 -10.04
CA GLU A 32 5.05 -13.17 -9.01
C GLU A 32 4.25 -12.57 -7.85
N TYR A 33 4.36 -11.26 -7.60
CA TYR A 33 3.54 -10.55 -6.61
C TYR A 33 2.12 -10.26 -7.05
N LYS A 34 1.79 -10.47 -8.33
CA LYS A 34 0.50 -10.04 -8.89
C LYS A 34 -0.70 -10.58 -8.11
N LYS A 35 -0.66 -11.86 -7.74
CA LYS A 35 -1.74 -12.49 -6.97
C LYS A 35 -1.92 -11.85 -5.59
N ASP A 36 -0.82 -11.50 -4.95
CA ASP A 36 -0.80 -10.91 -3.61
C ASP A 36 -1.24 -9.46 -3.62
N ILE A 37 -0.87 -8.72 -4.68
CA ILE A 37 -1.37 -7.37 -4.97
C ILE A 37 -2.89 -7.39 -5.20
N GLU A 38 -3.43 -8.37 -5.93
CA GLU A 38 -4.90 -8.51 -6.08
C GLU A 38 -5.60 -8.80 -4.74
N ASN A 39 -4.98 -9.59 -3.87
CA ASN A 39 -5.50 -9.84 -2.52
C ASN A 39 -5.49 -8.56 -1.67
N MET A 40 -4.38 -7.80 -1.71
CA MET A 40 -4.26 -6.50 -1.05
C MET A 40 -5.34 -5.53 -1.54
N LYS A 41 -5.52 -5.40 -2.86
CA LYS A 41 -6.56 -4.58 -3.49
C LYS A 41 -7.97 -4.97 -3.05
N THR A 42 -8.26 -6.26 -3.02
CA THR A 42 -9.56 -6.79 -2.55
C THR A 42 -9.80 -6.40 -1.09
N ASN A 43 -8.77 -6.53 -0.24
CA ASN A 43 -8.84 -6.15 1.17
C ASN A 43 -9.04 -4.63 1.35
N ALA A 44 -8.25 -3.82 0.67
CA ALA A 44 -8.35 -2.37 0.70
C ALA A 44 -9.72 -1.88 0.21
N THR A 45 -10.28 -2.51 -0.83
CA THR A 45 -11.63 -2.22 -1.31
C THR A 45 -12.69 -2.57 -0.26
N PHE A 46 -12.58 -3.75 0.36
CA PHE A 46 -13.52 -4.19 1.40
C PHE A 46 -13.55 -3.25 2.61
N PHE A 47 -12.40 -2.71 3.02
CA PHE A 47 -12.32 -1.75 4.13
C PHE A 47 -12.54 -0.29 3.73
N GLY A 48 -12.67 0.01 2.44
CA GLY A 48 -12.81 1.39 1.93
C GLY A 48 -11.49 2.17 1.95
N ASP A 49 -10.35 1.50 2.00
CA ASP A 49 -9.01 2.09 2.08
C ASP A 49 -8.37 2.33 0.70
N ILE A 50 -8.99 1.85 -0.39
CA ILE A 50 -8.35 1.79 -1.72
C ILE A 50 -7.85 3.14 -2.24
N GLU A 51 -8.63 4.20 -2.09
CA GLU A 51 -8.22 5.55 -2.52
C GLU A 51 -7.05 6.08 -1.68
N ALA A 52 -7.10 5.88 -0.36
CA ALA A 52 -6.02 6.28 0.54
C ALA A 52 -4.74 5.48 0.27
N LEU A 53 -4.86 4.20 -0.07
CA LEU A 53 -3.72 3.34 -0.39
C LEU A 53 -3.04 3.80 -1.70
N LEU A 54 -3.81 4.10 -2.74
CA LEU A 54 -3.29 4.63 -4.01
C LEU A 54 -2.57 5.96 -3.81
N LEU A 55 -3.19 6.89 -3.08
CA LEU A 55 -2.59 8.17 -2.71
C LEU A 55 -1.30 8.00 -1.91
N ALA A 56 -1.27 7.04 -0.98
CA ALA A 56 -0.09 6.75 -0.19
C ALA A 56 1.06 6.23 -1.06
N PHE A 57 0.78 5.31 -1.98
CA PHE A 57 1.80 4.79 -2.91
C PHE A 57 2.36 5.88 -3.80
N GLU A 58 1.50 6.70 -4.41
CA GLU A 58 1.94 7.86 -5.20
C GLU A 58 2.79 8.82 -4.38
N TYR A 59 2.36 9.14 -3.17
CA TYR A 59 3.10 10.01 -2.27
C TYR A 59 4.47 9.43 -1.90
N ILE A 60 4.56 8.14 -1.57
CA ILE A 60 5.83 7.48 -1.23
C ILE A 60 6.78 7.45 -2.43
N LEU A 61 6.27 7.20 -3.64
CA LEU A 61 7.09 7.11 -4.85
C LEU A 61 7.68 8.46 -5.29
N ILE A 62 6.99 9.57 -5.05
CA ILE A 62 7.50 10.92 -5.39
C ILE A 62 8.36 11.56 -4.30
N HIS A 63 8.40 10.98 -3.09
CA HIS A 63 9.19 11.46 -1.95
C HIS A 63 10.29 10.45 -1.59
N PRO A 64 11.46 10.50 -2.26
CA PRO A 64 12.55 9.53 -2.06
C PRO A 64 13.17 9.57 -0.65
N GLU A 65 12.94 10.63 0.11
CA GLU A 65 13.36 10.74 1.51
C GLU A 65 12.56 9.83 2.47
N ILE A 66 11.42 9.29 2.04
CA ILE A 66 10.63 8.36 2.83
C ILE A 66 11.22 6.97 2.71
N ASN A 67 11.73 6.43 3.81
CA ASN A 67 12.19 5.05 3.86
C ASN A 67 11.00 4.09 3.69
N ILE A 68 10.89 3.45 2.53
CA ILE A 68 9.81 2.50 2.24
C ILE A 68 9.88 1.25 3.12
N LEU A 69 11.08 0.88 3.58
CA LEU A 69 11.30 -0.30 4.42
C LEU A 69 10.64 -0.15 5.79
N ASP A 70 10.34 1.07 6.24
CA ASP A 70 9.56 1.33 7.47
C ASP A 70 8.10 0.80 7.37
N PHE A 71 7.64 0.45 6.17
CA PHE A 71 6.32 -0.11 5.91
C PHE A 71 6.34 -1.59 5.53
N VAL A 72 7.52 -2.16 5.30
CA VAL A 72 7.70 -3.55 4.89
C VAL A 72 7.86 -4.40 6.14
N GLU A 73 6.82 -5.18 6.46
CA GLU A 73 6.88 -6.19 7.52
C GLU A 73 7.17 -7.55 6.88
N SER A 74 8.46 -7.90 6.85
CA SER A 74 8.97 -9.09 6.20
C SER A 74 10.19 -9.67 6.93
N SER A 75 10.35 -10.99 6.91
CA SER A 75 11.56 -11.71 7.31
C SER A 75 12.58 -11.83 6.18
N ILE A 76 12.16 -11.62 4.93
CA ILE A 76 13.05 -11.54 3.78
C ILE A 76 13.67 -10.13 3.77
N GLU A 77 14.98 -10.06 3.55
CA GLU A 77 15.66 -8.77 3.40
C GLU A 77 15.38 -8.21 2.00
N TYR A 78 14.74 -7.03 1.95
CA TYR A 78 14.48 -6.28 0.73
C TYR A 78 15.42 -5.08 0.63
N GLU A 79 15.97 -4.86 -0.56
CA GLU A 79 16.58 -3.57 -0.88
C GLU A 79 15.49 -2.50 -1.08
N GLU A 80 15.82 -1.25 -0.78
CA GLU A 80 14.87 -0.14 -0.89
C GLU A 80 14.34 0.02 -2.33
N GLU A 81 15.21 -0.19 -3.32
CA GLU A 81 14.87 -0.09 -4.76
C GLU A 81 13.88 -1.18 -5.18
N ASP A 82 14.05 -2.41 -4.68
CA ASP A 82 13.13 -3.52 -4.95
C ASP A 82 11.75 -3.24 -4.34
N ALA A 83 11.72 -2.82 -3.07
CA ALA A 83 10.48 -2.46 -2.40
C ALA A 83 9.73 -1.32 -3.14
N ARG A 84 10.45 -0.31 -3.64
CA ARG A 84 9.86 0.76 -4.46
C ARG A 84 9.32 0.25 -5.78
N SER A 85 10.04 -0.66 -6.44
CA SER A 85 9.61 -1.28 -7.70
C SER A 85 8.35 -2.12 -7.50
N ILE A 86 8.23 -2.82 -6.38
CA ILE A 86 7.04 -3.58 -6.01
C ILE A 86 5.85 -2.65 -5.75
N ILE A 87 6.04 -1.53 -5.04
CA ILE A 87 4.96 -0.54 -4.82
C ILE A 87 4.53 0.13 -6.13
N ASP A 88 5.46 0.50 -7.01
CA ASP A 88 5.15 1.06 -8.33
C ASP A 88 4.38 0.05 -9.19
N PHE A 89 4.79 -1.22 -9.16
CA PHE A 89 4.06 -2.29 -9.83
C PHE A 89 2.64 -2.44 -9.28
N ALA A 90 2.48 -2.48 -7.96
CA ALA A 90 1.17 -2.56 -7.30
C ALA A 90 0.27 -1.37 -7.67
N LEU A 91 0.80 -0.15 -7.65
CA LEU A 91 0.07 1.06 -8.05
C LEU A 91 -0.45 0.94 -9.50
N LYS A 92 0.41 0.52 -10.43
CA LYS A 92 0.05 0.34 -11.84
C LYS A 92 -1.00 -0.75 -12.03
N THR A 93 -0.85 -1.90 -11.37
CA THR A 93 -1.82 -3.01 -11.41
C THR A 93 -3.18 -2.60 -10.87
N ILE A 94 -3.23 -1.89 -9.75
CA ILE A 94 -4.51 -1.46 -9.17
C ILE A 94 -5.16 -0.41 -10.07
N ARG A 95 -4.41 0.60 -10.54
CA ARG A 95 -4.96 1.65 -11.41
C ARG A 95 -5.46 1.14 -12.76
N SER A 96 -4.79 0.15 -13.37
CA SER A 96 -5.26 -0.43 -14.64
C SER A 96 -6.65 -1.04 -14.53
N ASP A 97 -7.01 -1.51 -13.34
CA ASP A 97 -8.30 -2.15 -13.08
C ASP A 97 -9.36 -1.18 -12.56
N THR A 98 -8.96 0.04 -12.22
CA THR A 98 -9.81 1.03 -11.57
C THR A 98 -9.85 2.33 -12.39
N GLU A 99 -10.39 2.27 -13.61
CA GLU A 99 -10.52 3.41 -14.53
C GLU A 99 -11.28 4.62 -13.93
N ALA A 100 -11.97 4.44 -12.80
CA ALA A 100 -12.90 5.40 -12.21
C ALA A 100 -12.34 6.23 -11.04
N ILE A 101 -11.16 5.94 -10.49
CA ILE A 101 -10.60 6.73 -9.38
C ILE A 101 -9.80 7.91 -9.97
N PRO A 102 -10.27 9.16 -9.82
CA PRO A 102 -9.53 10.32 -10.30
C PRO A 102 -8.18 10.37 -9.59
N SER A 103 -7.12 10.71 -10.33
CA SER A 103 -5.85 11.03 -9.71
C SER A 103 -6.06 12.24 -8.79
N SER A 104 -6.09 12.02 -7.49
CA SER A 104 -6.17 13.10 -6.53
C SER A 104 -4.79 13.72 -6.32
N ASP A 105 -4.76 15.00 -6.01
CA ASP A 105 -3.52 15.74 -5.81
C ASP A 105 -2.83 15.28 -4.51
N SER A 106 -1.73 14.55 -4.65
CA SER A 106 -0.93 14.06 -3.53
C SER A 106 -0.17 15.16 -2.79
N SER A 107 -0.19 16.42 -3.28
CA SER A 107 0.51 17.57 -2.68
C SER A 107 0.14 17.86 -1.22
N ASN A 108 -1.04 17.44 -0.79
CA ASN A 108 -1.54 17.67 0.56
C ASN A 108 -1.52 16.41 1.44
N VAL A 109 -0.92 15.30 0.99
CA VAL A 109 -0.86 14.06 1.77
C VAL A 109 0.14 14.20 2.92
N ARG A 110 -0.21 13.66 4.08
CA ARG A 110 0.68 13.55 5.25
C ARG A 110 0.61 12.14 5.81
N LEU A 111 1.74 11.45 5.85
CA LEU A 111 1.82 10.14 6.51
C LEU A 111 1.95 10.33 8.02
N VAL A 112 0.96 9.87 8.77
CA VAL A 112 0.87 10.09 10.22
C VAL A 112 0.87 8.78 10.99
N ASP A 113 1.47 8.82 12.19
CA ASP A 113 1.38 7.72 13.15
C ASP A 113 -0.03 7.71 13.75
N MET A 114 -0.86 6.80 13.24
CA MET A 114 -2.26 6.63 13.66
C MET A 114 -2.55 5.14 13.70
N ARG A 115 -3.22 4.68 14.75
CA ARG A 115 -3.61 3.26 14.87
C ARG A 115 -4.64 2.89 13.81
N LEU A 116 -4.67 1.62 13.41
CA LEU A 116 -5.58 1.12 12.39
C LEU A 116 -7.06 1.21 12.78
N ASP A 117 -7.38 1.01 14.07
CA ASP A 117 -8.74 1.17 14.59
C ASP A 117 -9.20 2.63 14.55
N GLU A 118 -8.35 3.57 14.94
CA GLU A 118 -8.61 5.00 14.82
C GLU A 118 -8.83 5.42 13.37
N TRP A 119 -7.97 4.96 12.45
CA TRP A 119 -8.12 5.19 11.02
C TRP A 119 -9.48 4.74 10.51
N ARG A 120 -9.88 3.50 10.80
CA ARG A 120 -11.16 2.93 10.37
C ARG A 120 -12.36 3.68 10.95
N ILE A 121 -12.25 4.22 12.17
CA ILE A 121 -13.29 5.10 12.75
C ILE A 121 -13.41 6.40 11.95
N ARG A 122 -12.29 7.04 11.59
CA ARG A 122 -12.29 8.27 10.79
C ARG A 122 -12.87 8.07 9.40
N GLN A 123 -12.53 6.97 8.73
CA GLN A 123 -13.09 6.64 7.42
C GLN A 123 -14.62 6.45 7.49
N LYS A 124 -15.13 5.74 8.51
CA LYS A 124 -16.58 5.59 8.73
C LYS A 124 -17.29 6.89 9.05
N GLY A 125 -16.62 7.84 9.71
CA GLY A 125 -17.17 9.18 9.98
C GLY A 125 -17.29 10.06 8.73
N ASN A 126 -16.45 9.81 7.71
CA ASN A 126 -16.45 10.53 6.44
C ASN A 126 -17.38 9.90 5.39
N PHE A 127 -17.72 8.61 5.54
CA PHE A 127 -18.81 7.96 4.78
C PHE A 127 -20.17 8.33 5.40
N ARG A 128 -20.75 9.46 4.99
CA ARG A 128 -22.21 9.64 5.06
C ARG A 128 -22.82 9.08 3.77
N PRO A 129 -23.84 8.19 3.86
CA PRO A 129 -24.58 7.74 2.69
C PRO A 129 -25.29 8.90 1.98
#